data_AF-A0A1H1KPJ3-F1
#
_entry.id   AF-A0A1H1KPJ3-F1
#
_cell.length_a   1.000
_cell.length_b   1.000
_cell.length_c   1.000
_cell.angle_alpha   90.00
_cell.angle_beta   90.00
_cell.angle_gamma   90.00
#
_symmetry.space_group_name_H-M   'P 1'
#
loop_
_entity.id
_entity.type
_entity.pdbx_description
1 polymer ?
#
loop_
_entity_poly.entity_id
_entity_poly.type
_entity_poly.pdbx_seq_one_letter_code
_entity_poly.pdbx_strand_id
1 'polypeptide(L)' 'MTLSSKLNDVLFLLGCPHCGREENKKGSWLKSARRFLCAGCGGETRVTYSDKIMLFEKHSRSNRGAT' A
#
# COMPACT_ATOMS: atom_id res chain seq x y z
N MET A 1 13.78 2.44 5.71
CA MET A 1 12.87 1.98 6.78
C MET A 1 12.92 0.47 6.89
N THR A 2 13.22 -0.06 8.07
CA THR A 2 12.97 -1.46 8.43
C THR A 2 11.52 -1.59 8.90
N LEU A 3 10.59 -1.70 7.95
CA LEU A 3 9.23 -2.08 8.29
C LEU A 3 9.25 -3.46 8.93
N SER A 4 8.60 -3.61 10.09
CA SER A 4 8.51 -4.88 10.81
C SER A 4 8.11 -6.02 9.87
N SER A 5 8.72 -7.19 10.06
CA SER A 5 8.36 -8.42 9.35
C SER A 5 6.88 -8.75 9.51
N LYS A 6 6.26 -8.30 10.61
CA LYS A 6 4.82 -8.45 10.91
C LYS A 6 3.90 -7.84 9.86
N LEU A 7 4.38 -6.87 9.08
CA LEU A 7 3.58 -6.19 8.05
C LEU A 7 3.76 -6.82 6.66
N ASN A 8 4.56 -7.86 6.50
CA ASN A 8 4.81 -8.45 5.18
C ASN A 8 3.57 -9.09 4.56
N ASP A 9 2.78 -9.79 5.36
CA ASP A 9 1.60 -10.53 4.90
C ASP A 9 0.28 -9.76 5.07
N VAL A 10 0.34 -8.58 5.66
CA VAL A 10 -0.81 -7.68 5.78
C VAL A 10 -1.18 -7.14 4.39
N LEU A 11 -2.48 -7.14 4.10
CA LEU A 11 -3.04 -6.52 2.90
C LEU A 11 -3.30 -5.04 3.15
N PHE A 12 -2.85 -4.22 2.20
CA PHE A 12 -3.06 -2.79 2.16
C PHE A 12 -3.92 -2.44 0.95
N LEU A 13 -4.90 -1.56 1.15
CA LEU A 13 -5.68 -0.97 0.07
C LEU A 13 -4.88 0.14 -0.60
N LEU A 14 -4.60 -0.05 -1.88
CA LEU A 14 -3.97 0.94 -2.74
C LEU A 14 -4.98 1.46 -3.74
N GLY A 15 -5.30 2.75 -3.66
CA GLY A 15 -6.19 3.42 -4.61
C GLY A 15 -5.45 3.82 -5.89
N CYS A 16 -6.04 3.53 -7.05
CA CYS A 16 -5.57 4.05 -8.32
C CYS A 16 -5.94 5.54 -8.44
N PRO A 17 -4.97 6.44 -8.68
CA PRO A 17 -5.26 7.87 -8.83
C PRO A 17 -5.99 8.19 -10.14
N HIS A 18 -5.99 7.27 -11.11
CA HIS A 18 -6.62 7.48 -12.42
C HIS A 18 -8.10 7.09 -12.45
N CYS A 19 -8.48 5.99 -11.79
CA CYS A 19 -9.86 5.47 -11.84
C CYS A 19 -10.51 5.26 -10.47
N GLY A 20 -9.81 5.55 -9.38
CA GLY A 20 -10.33 5.38 -8.01
C GLY A 20 -10.47 3.94 -7.54
N ARG A 21 -10.18 2.94 -8.39
CA ARG A 21 -10.24 1.53 -8.01
C ARG A 21 -9.22 1.23 -6.91
N GLU A 22 -9.68 0.59 -5.84
CA GLU A 22 -8.82 0.09 -4.77
C GLU A 22 -8.37 -1.34 -5.05
N GLU A 23 -7.10 -1.63 -4.77
CA GLU A 23 -6.52 -2.96 -4.92
C GLU A 23 -5.79 -3.38 -3.64
N ASN A 24 -6.01 -4.62 -3.22
CA ASN A 24 -5.27 -5.22 -2.12
C ASN A 24 -3.86 -5.59 -2.57
N LYS A 25 -2.86 -5.07 -1.87
CA LYS A 25 -1.45 -5.41 -2.06
C LYS A 25 -0.83 -5.86 -0.74
N LYS A 26 -0.02 -6.93 -0.78
CA LYS A 26 0.74 -7.36 0.39
C LYS A 26 1.76 -6.29 0.80
N GLY A 27 2.02 -6.15 2.10
CA GLY A 27 3.04 -5.22 2.58
C GLY A 27 4.44 -5.57 2.09
N SER A 28 4.75 -6.86 1.88
CA SER A 28 5.99 -7.30 1.24
C SER A 28 6.15 -6.76 -0.19
N TRP A 29 5.05 -6.72 -0.95
CA TRP A 29 5.03 -6.09 -2.27
C TRP A 29 5.20 -4.58 -2.17
N LEU A 30 4.48 -3.90 -1.27
CA LEU A 30 4.60 -2.44 -1.09
C LEU A 30 6.01 -2.00 -0.69
N LYS A 31 6.73 -2.81 0.08
CA LYS A 31 8.13 -2.53 0.47
C LYS A 31 9.01 -2.36 -0.77
N SER A 32 8.95 -3.30 -1.72
CA SER A 32 9.84 -3.34 -2.88
C SER A 32 9.27 -2.63 -4.12
N ALA A 33 7.96 -2.48 -4.24
CA ALA A 33 7.32 -1.91 -5.42
C ALA A 33 7.77 -0.46 -5.69
N ARG A 34 8.07 -0.17 -6.96
CA ARG A 34 8.34 1.18 -7.47
C ARG A 34 7.20 1.71 -8.33
N ARG A 35 6.42 0.79 -8.90
CA ARG A 35 5.33 1.05 -9.84
C ARG A 35 4.15 0.19 -9.45
N PHE A 36 2.97 0.77 -9.59
CA PHE A 36 1.69 0.14 -9.42
C PHE A 36 0.97 0.23 -10.77
N LEU A 37 0.69 -0.93 -11.37
CA LEU A 37 -0.17 -1.03 -12.53
C LEU A 37 -1.58 -1.35 -12.05
N CYS A 38 -2.54 -0.49 -12.39
CA CYS A 38 -3.93 -0.73 -12.04
C CYS A 38 -4.55 -1.79 -12.95
N ALA A 39 -5.14 -2.83 -12.35
CA ALA A 39 -5.85 -3.88 -13.08
C ALA A 39 -7.18 -3.39 -13.69
N GLY A 40 -7.71 -2.25 -13.22
CA GLY A 40 -8.95 -1.67 -13.71
C GLY A 40 -8.79 -0.86 -14.99
N CYS A 41 -7.91 0.15 -14.97
CA CYS A 41 -7.75 1.08 -16.10
C CYS A 41 -6.42 0.92 -16.85
N GLY A 42 -5.51 0.04 -16.40
CA GLY A 42 -4.18 -0.09 -16.97
C GLY A 42 -3.24 1.09 -16.69
N GLY A 43 -3.67 2.07 -15.88
CA GLY A 43 -2.83 3.20 -15.51
C GLY A 43 -1.65 2.77 -14.64
N GLU A 44 -0.45 3.26 -14.96
CA GLU A 44 0.76 3.06 -14.15
C GLU A 44 1.00 4.28 -13.26
N THR A 45 1.17 4.05 -11.96
CA THR A 45 1.52 5.09 -10.99
C THR A 45 2.83 4.74 -10.29
N ARG A 46 3.67 5.75 -10.08
CA ARG A 46 4.89 5.59 -9.29
C ARG A 46 4.52 5.49 -7.81
N VAL A 47 4.99 4.43 -7.15
CA VAL A 47 4.89 4.28 -5.69
C VAL A 47 6.15 4.88 -5.09
N THR A 48 6.05 6.11 -4.61
CA THR A 48 7.18 6.81 -3.98
C THR A 48 7.45 6.25 -2.60
N TYR A 49 8.60 6.61 -2.02
CA TYR A 49 8.88 6.24 -0.64
C TYR A 49 7.88 6.89 0.32
N SER A 50 7.50 8.15 0.10
CA SER A 50 6.50 8.86 0.91
C SER A 50 5.13 8.18 0.90
N ASP A 51 4.68 7.68 -0.26
CA ASP A 51 3.41 6.95 -0.37
C ASP A 51 3.42 5.69 0.51
N LYS A 52 4.56 4.98 0.55
CA LYS A 52 4.73 3.82 1.42
C LYS A 52 4.58 4.23 2.88
N ILE A 53 5.24 5.30 3.32
CA ILE A 53 5.14 5.80 4.71
C ILE A 53 3.69 6.06 5.07
N MET A 54 2.96 6.79 4.23
CA MET A 54 1.55 7.13 4.47
C MET A 54 0.66 5.89 4.60
N LEU A 55 0.86 4.88 3.73
CA LEU A 55 0.09 3.63 3.78
C LEU A 55 0.37 2.85 5.07
N PHE A 56 1.64 2.75 5.49
CA PHE A 56 2.00 2.05 6.71
C PHE A 56 1.58 2.79 7.98
N GLU A 57 1.65 4.12 8.00
CA GLU A 57 1.12 4.92 9.10
C GLU A 57 -0.40 4.85 9.20
N LYS A 58 -1.12 4.90 8.07
CA LYS A 58 -2.58 4.73 8.06
C LYS A 58 -2.97 3.40 8.70
N HIS A 59 -2.26 2.32 8.38
CA HIS A 59 -2.48 1.02 8.99
C HIS A 59 -2.15 1.00 10.49
N SER A 60 -1.03 1.59 10.93
CA SER A 60 -0.68 1.64 12.36
C SER A 60 -1.65 2.48 13.20
N ARG A 61 -2.28 3.49 12.59
CA ARG A 61 -3.36 4.28 13.20
C ARG A 61 -4.68 3.50 13.24
N SER A 62 -5.04 2.79 12.16
CA SER A 62 -6.24 1.93 12.15
C SER A 62 -6.14 0.74 13.12
N ASN A 63 -4.94 0.20 13.36
CA ASN A 63 -4.74 -0.92 14.29
C ASN A 63 -4.79 -0.51 15.79
N ARG A 64 -5.10 0.76 16.11
CA ARG A 64 -5.38 1.22 17.48
C ARG A 64 -6.86 1.17 17.87
N GLY A 65 -7.71 0.51 17.08
CA GLY A 65 -9.15 0.39 17.32
C GLY A 65 -9.71 -1.04 17.35
N ALA A 66 -8.86 -2.06 17.41
CA ALA A 66 -9.28 -3.46 17.56
C ALA A 66 -8.70 -4.02 18.87
N THR A 67 -9.29 -3.61 19.99
CA THR A 67 -9.26 -4.33 21.27
C THR A 67 -10.54 -5.11 21.42
#